data_AF-A0A919EZC1-F1
#
_entry.id   AF-A0A919EZC1-F1
#
_cell.length_a   1.000
_cell.length_b   1.000
_cell.length_c   1.000
_cell.angle_alpha   90.00
_cell.angle_beta   90.00
_cell.angle_gamma   90.00
#
_symmetry.space_group_name_H-M   'P 1'
#
loop_
_entity.id
_entity.type
_entity.pdbx_description
1 polymer ?
#
loop_
_entity_poly.entity_id
_entity_poly.type
_entity_poly.pdbx_seq_one_letter_code
_entity_poly.pdbx_strand_id
1 'polypeptide(L)' 'MITDLVRRLPRPLRAPLRLAGVHTGKHRGPRAVPGAIVTTEFVTCNPCGGVETAATRHGTVLRCAEGHEQAGTGAGS' A
#
# COMPACT_ATOMS: atom_id res chain seq x y z
N MET A 1 21.94 27.39 -2.83
CA MET A 1 21.39 28.71 -2.43
C MET A 1 20.24 29.13 -3.36
N ILE A 2 19.09 28.44 -3.32
CA ILE A 2 17.93 28.69 -4.22
C ILE A 2 16.69 29.18 -3.43
N THR A 3 16.68 28.96 -2.12
CA THR A 3 15.59 29.25 -1.20
C THR A 3 15.31 30.74 -1.00
N ASP A 4 16.32 31.60 -1.18
CA ASP A 4 16.20 33.05 -0.93
C ASP A 4 15.42 33.79 -2.03
N LEU A 5 15.44 33.27 -3.26
CA LEU A 5 14.85 33.95 -4.42
C LEU A 5 13.31 33.93 -4.39
N VAL A 6 12.72 32.83 -3.90
CA VAL A 6 11.25 32.61 -3.90
C VAL A 6 10.53 33.59 -2.96
N ARG A 7 11.18 34.05 -1.89
CA ARG A 7 10.60 35.00 -0.92
C ARG A 7 10.50 36.42 -1.46
N ARG A 8 11.17 36.74 -2.57
CA ARG A 8 11.20 38.07 -3.17
C ARG A 8 10.18 38.28 -4.30
N LEU A 9 9.46 37.24 -4.74
CA LEU A 9 8.41 37.40 -5.74
C LEU A 9 7.13 38.01 -5.16
N PRO A 10 6.46 38.93 -5.89
CA PRO A 10 5.18 39.51 -5.51
C PRO A 10 4.06 38.44 -5.50
N ARG A 11 3.10 38.63 -4.59
CA ARG A 11 2.07 37.62 -4.22
C ARG A 11 1.32 36.93 -5.38
N PRO A 12 0.94 37.58 -6.49
CA PRO A 12 0.16 36.90 -7.53
C PRO A 12 0.95 35.82 -8.29
N LEU A 13 2.29 35.89 -8.30
CA LEU A 13 3.16 34.94 -9.03
C LEU A 13 3.65 33.76 -8.17
N ARG A 14 3.31 33.72 -6.87
CA ARG A 14 3.72 32.63 -5.96
C ARG A 14 2.86 31.36 -6.10
N ALA A 15 1.59 31.53 -6.45
CA ALA A 15 0.63 30.44 -6.53
C ALA A 15 0.91 29.44 -7.66
N PRO A 16 1.15 29.86 -8.93
CA PRO A 16 1.34 28.89 -10.00
C PRO A 16 2.66 28.12 -9.89
N LEU A 17 3.71 28.73 -9.32
CA LEU A 17 5.00 28.06 -9.12
C LEU A 17 4.95 26.98 -8.02
N ARG A 18 4.07 27.13 -7.03
CA ARG A 18 3.79 26.06 -6.04
C ARG A 18 3.02 24.88 -6.64
N LEU A 19 2.28 25.11 -7.72
CA LEU A 19 1.55 24.03 -8.41
C LEU A 19 2.43 23.29 -9.42
N ALA A 20 3.28 24.00 -10.16
CA ALA A 20 4.17 23.38 -11.16
C ALA A 20 5.38 22.65 -10.53
N GLY A 21 5.74 23.01 -9.29
CA GLY A 21 6.83 22.38 -8.56
C GLY A 21 6.39 21.13 -7.81
N VAL A 22 6.64 19.97 -8.40
CA VAL A 22 6.84 18.70 -7.70
C VAL A 22 5.55 18.02 -7.25
N HIS A 23 4.79 17.51 -8.22
CA HIS A 23 3.95 16.32 -8.01
C HIS A 23 4.82 15.06 -7.95
N THR A 24 5.87 15.03 -7.12
CA THR A 24 6.25 13.73 -6.55
C THR A 24 5.13 13.43 -5.58
N GLY A 25 4.11 12.71 -6.03
CA GLY A 25 3.08 12.18 -5.15
C GLY A 25 3.80 11.60 -3.96
N LYS A 26 3.68 12.26 -2.80
CA LYS A 26 4.15 11.69 -1.55
C LYS A 26 3.32 10.42 -1.43
N HIS A 27 3.87 9.30 -1.87
CA HIS A 27 3.47 8.01 -1.37
C HIS A 27 3.51 8.21 0.13
N ARG A 28 2.33 8.29 0.75
CA ARG A 28 2.27 8.22 2.20
C ARG A 28 2.93 6.88 2.48
N GLY A 29 4.16 6.91 2.99
CA GLY A 29 4.88 5.71 3.35
C GLY A 29 3.92 4.84 4.16
N PRO A 30 3.93 3.51 3.96
CA PRO A 30 2.94 2.62 4.57
C PRO A 30 2.79 3.02 6.03
N ARG A 31 1.62 3.58 6.37
CA ARG A 31 1.34 3.91 7.76
C ARG A 31 1.40 2.56 8.45
N ALA A 32 2.40 2.36 9.30
CA ALA A 32 2.47 1.20 10.16
C ALA A 32 1.25 1.30 11.09
N VAL A 33 0.11 0.83 10.62
CA VAL A 33 -1.05 0.59 11.45
C VAL A 33 -0.64 -0.59 12.31
N PRO A 34 -0.57 -0.45 13.64
CA PRO A 34 -0.30 -1.57 14.52
C PRO A 34 -1.29 -2.71 14.17
N GLY A 35 -0.77 -3.85 13.70
CA GLY A 35 -1.57 -4.98 13.22
C GLY A 35 -1.66 -5.18 11.69
N ALA A 36 -1.05 -4.33 10.87
CA ALA A 36 -1.13 -4.42 9.40
C ALA A 36 -0.01 -5.23 8.72
N ILE A 37 0.54 -6.26 9.39
CA ILE A 37 1.34 -7.29 8.71
C ILE A 37 0.41 -8.48 8.45
N VAL A 38 -0.43 -8.36 7.43
CA VAL A 38 -1.06 -9.55 6.84
C VAL A 38 0.01 -10.23 6.02
N THR A 39 0.55 -11.34 6.51
CA THR A 39 1.46 -12.15 5.71
C THR A 39 0.69 -12.58 4.46
N THR A 40 1.26 -12.27 3.28
CA THR A 40 0.69 -12.68 2.01
C THR A 40 1.44 -13.91 1.56
N GLU A 41 0.72 -14.97 1.20
CA GLU A 41 1.29 -16.25 0.74
C GLU A 41 0.51 -16.75 -0.47
N PHE A 42 1.13 -17.63 -1.27
CA PHE A 42 0.45 -18.29 -2.38
C PHE A 42 -0.11 -19.61 -1.90
N VAL A 43 -1.40 -19.83 -2.15
CA VAL A 43 -2.10 -21.07 -1.80
C VAL A 43 -2.97 -21.53 -2.94
N THR A 44 -3.12 -22.85 -3.06
CA THR A 44 -4.16 -23.44 -3.89
C THR A 44 -5.52 -23.13 -3.29
N CYS A 45 -6.44 -22.58 -4.09
CA CYS A 45 -7.80 -22.30 -3.64
C CYS A 45 -8.80 -23.20 -4.36
N ASN A 46 -9.42 -24.13 -3.64
CA ASN A 46 -10.40 -25.07 -4.20
C ASN A 46 -11.63 -24.35 -4.82
N PRO A 47 -12.22 -23.32 -4.19
CA PRO A 47 -13.28 -22.52 -4.81
C PRO A 47 -12.87 -21.84 -6.12
N CYS A 48 -11.59 -21.49 -6.29
CA CYS A 48 -11.05 -20.93 -7.52
C CYS A 48 -10.80 -21.99 -8.61
N GLY A 49 -11.25 -23.24 -8.40
CA GLY A 49 -10.96 -24.36 -9.29
C GLY A 49 -9.62 -25.03 -9.04
N GLY A 50 -9.03 -24.85 -7.85
CA GLY A 50 -7.75 -25.47 -7.48
C GLY A 50 -6.53 -24.80 -8.10
N VAL A 51 -6.64 -23.52 -8.49
CA VAL A 51 -5.51 -22.72 -8.96
C VAL A 51 -4.74 -22.10 -7.80
N GLU A 52 -3.44 -21.89 -7.98
CA GLU A 52 -2.63 -21.10 -7.05
C GLU A 52 -2.99 -19.62 -7.15
N THR A 53 -3.25 -19.00 -6.00
CA THR A 53 -3.65 -17.60 -5.91
C THR A 53 -3.00 -16.96 -4.69
N ALA A 54 -2.77 -15.65 -4.76
CA ALA A 54 -2.29 -14.90 -3.60
C ALA A 54 -3.39 -14.85 -2.53
N ALA A 55 -3.03 -15.09 -1.28
CA ALA A 55 -3.93 -15.02 -0.14
C ALA A 55 -3.31 -14.23 1.01
N THR A 56 -4.16 -13.52 1.76
CA THR A 56 -3.79 -12.81 2.97
C THR A 56 -4.16 -13.64 4.20
N ARG A 57 -3.21 -13.77 5.13
CA ARG A 57 -3.45 -14.45 6.41
C ARG A 57 -4.06 -13.50 7.43
N HIS A 58 -5.17 -13.95 8.00
CA HIS A 58 -5.90 -13.31 9.09
C HIS A 58 -6.00 -14.30 10.25
N GLY A 59 -4.91 -14.41 11.04
CA GLY A 59 -4.80 -15.41 12.10
C GLY A 59 -4.72 -16.84 11.52
N THR A 60 -5.75 -17.64 11.76
CA THR A 60 -5.86 -19.02 11.27
C THR A 60 -6.67 -19.12 9.98
N VAL A 61 -7.11 -18.01 9.40
CA VAL A 61 -7.87 -17.97 8.15
C VAL A 61 -7.02 -17.37 7.05
N LEU A 62 -7.10 -17.96 5.86
CA LEU A 62 -6.54 -17.41 4.64
C LEU A 62 -7.66 -16.92 3.74
N ARG A 63 -7.50 -15.72 3.20
CA ARG A 63 -8.44 -15.14 2.23
C ARG A 63 -7.73 -14.94 0.90
N CYS A 64 -8.18 -15.61 -0.16
CA CYS A 64 -7.58 -15.44 -1.49
C CYS A 64 -7.94 -14.08 -2.12
N ALA A 65 -7.27 -13.74 -3.22
CA ALA A 65 -7.49 -12.49 -3.96
C ALA A 65 -8.95 -12.30 -4.45
N GLU A 66 -9.65 -13.39 -4.71
CA GLU A 66 -11.07 -13.39 -5.11
C GLU A 66 -12.02 -13.29 -3.91
N GLY A 67 -11.49 -13.41 -2.69
CA GLY A 67 -12.23 -13.25 -1.45
C GLY A 67 -12.71 -14.53 -0.79
N HIS A 68 -12.36 -15.72 -1.33
CA HIS A 68 -12.68 -17.01 -0.71
C HIS A 68 -11.85 -17.25 0.55
N GLU A 69 -12.47 -17.82 1.58
CA GLU A 69 -11.83 -18.13 2.85
C GLU A 69 -11.54 -19.62 2.96
N GLN A 70 -10.36 -19.96 3.49
CA GLN A 70 -9.96 -21.32 3.80
C GLN A 70 -9.17 -21.38 5.11
N ALA A 71 -9.11 -22.55 5.73
CA ALA A 71 -8.30 -22.76 6.91
C ALA A 71 -6.82 -22.54 6.56
N GLY A 72 -6.19 -21.57 7.21
CA GLY A 72 -4.75 -21.40 7.13
C GLY A 72 -4.08 -22.53 7.87
N THR A 73 -3.39 -23.40 7.14
CA THR A 73 -2.44 -24.34 7.75
C THR A 73 -1.43 -23.49 8.51
N GLY A 74 -1.42 -23.60 9.84
CA GLY A 74 -0.40 -22.98 10.66
C GLY A 74 0.92 -23.65 10.35
N ALA A 75 1.75 -23.04 9.51
CA ALA A 75 3.16 -23.38 9.42
C ALA A 75 3.84 -22.82 10.68
N GLY A 76 3.62 -23.51 11.79
CA GLY A 76 4.24 -23.26 13.08
C GLY A 76 4.73 -24.59 13.65
N SER A 77 5.82 -25.11 13.07
CA SER A 77 6.75 -26.10 13.64
C SER A 77 8.03 -26.06 12.84
#